data_AF-A0A945PG44-F1
#
_entry.id   AF-A0A945PG44-F1
#
_cell.length_a   1.000
_cell.length_b   1.000
_cell.length_c   1.000
_cell.angle_alpha   90.00
_cell.angle_beta   90.00
_cell.angle_gamma   90.00
#
_symmetry.space_group_name_H-M   'P 1'
#
loop_
_entity.id
_entity.type
_entity.pdbx_description
1 polymer ?
#
loop_
_entity_poly.entity_id
_entity_poly.type
_entity_poly.pdbx_seq_one_letter_code
_entity_poly.pdbx_strand_id
1 'polypeptide(L)'
;MTEGEGETPSGVIAVDKPEGPTSHDIVGRVRRALKTRRVGHCGTLDPLATGLLLVCVGRMTKLSDWITGADKQYTATFRLGAVSDTADAQGQISIVEGPPVTLQAIEVAVSQWTGVIQQVPPSYSAIKVDGVRSYKRARRQEEVILPARTVTVSRFEVVEFQMPYLRVVIDCSKGTYIRALARDIGEALGCGAYVETLRRTRIGSVDVDVAVPLEEIHSLAEADPQRLWLHPMAALRDRLPMVGIDVEEARDFTRGRVVDGMAGRTDTVLPGKTEACEVAVCLGDRLLGVGRVENACLHPTRVLTEPTPLMVNLPRELSGPVVVGDGRGRQIGFPTANVDVEERDIVDLKVGVYAARVKLLDVENDVEAKVSLAGADLAVVNLGRRPTFAGTQLRLEAHLLDFDRDLYGAQIQLSLLHRLRGERAFADADALAAQIQADIIAARNFFEEDDRSQDQSQ
;
A
#
# COMPACT_ATOMS: atom_id res chain seq x y z
N MET A 1 -19.53 -34.06 9.38
CA MET A 1 -19.73 -32.61 9.14
C MET A 1 -18.36 -32.00 9.02
N THR A 2 -17.89 -31.79 7.80
CA THR A 2 -16.59 -31.18 7.51
C THR A 2 -16.78 -29.67 7.50
N GLU A 3 -16.39 -29.02 8.60
CA GLU A 3 -16.20 -27.57 8.64
C GLU A 3 -15.14 -27.21 7.60
N GLY A 4 -15.48 -26.31 6.68
CA GLY A 4 -14.59 -25.90 5.60
C GLY A 4 -13.32 -25.26 6.18
N GLU A 5 -12.16 -25.69 5.67
CA GLU A 5 -10.88 -25.03 5.92
C GLU A 5 -10.99 -23.56 5.45
N GLY A 6 -11.19 -22.64 6.41
CA GLY A 6 -11.11 -21.22 6.14
C GLY A 6 -9.73 -20.87 5.60
N GLU A 7 -9.68 -20.15 4.48
CA GLU A 7 -8.45 -19.69 3.85
C GLU A 7 -7.60 -18.92 4.87
N THR A 8 -6.35 -19.35 5.09
CA THR A 8 -5.48 -18.71 6.08
C THR A 8 -5.16 -17.28 5.62
N PRO A 9 -5.36 -16.24 6.45
CA PRO A 9 -5.09 -14.86 6.06
C PRO A 9 -3.67 -14.67 5.51
N SER A 10 -3.55 -14.03 4.36
CA SER A 10 -2.26 -13.80 3.69
C SER A 10 -2.29 -12.48 2.92
N GLY A 11 -1.36 -11.59 3.22
CA GLY A 11 -1.35 -10.23 2.65
C GLY A 11 -0.29 -9.35 3.30
N VAL A 12 -0.31 -8.07 2.95
CA VAL A 12 0.50 -7.03 3.60
C VAL A 12 -0.45 -6.05 4.26
N ILE A 13 -0.13 -5.59 5.47
CA ILE A 13 -0.87 -4.56 6.18
C ILE A 13 0.04 -3.36 6.34
N ALA A 14 -0.46 -2.17 5.99
CA ALA A 14 0.16 -0.91 6.34
C ALA A 14 -0.37 -0.48 7.71
N VAL A 15 0.50 -0.43 8.72
CA VAL A 15 0.13 -0.03 10.09
C VAL A 15 0.74 1.33 10.40
N ASP A 16 -0.06 2.29 10.86
CA ASP A 16 0.47 3.50 11.48
C ASP A 16 0.85 3.16 12.92
N LYS A 17 2.16 3.00 13.14
CA LYS A 17 2.70 2.65 14.44
C LYS A 17 2.67 3.90 15.34
N PRO A 18 1.99 3.88 16.49
CA PRO A 18 2.08 4.96 17.47
C PRO A 18 3.43 4.94 18.19
N GLU A 19 3.73 6.01 18.92
CA GLU A 19 4.89 6.06 19.79
C GLU A 19 4.76 5.09 20.97
N GLY A 20 5.87 4.45 21.39
CA GLY A 20 5.91 3.57 22.55
C GLY A 20 6.11 2.08 22.23
N PRO A 21 5.20 1.39 21.52
CA PRO A 21 5.34 -0.04 21.27
C PRO A 21 6.54 -0.33 20.36
N THR A 22 7.14 -1.52 20.51
CA THR A 22 8.14 -1.99 19.57
C THR A 22 7.48 -2.48 18.27
N SER A 23 8.23 -2.57 17.18
CA SER A 23 7.75 -3.23 15.95
C SER A 23 7.32 -4.68 16.18
N HIS A 24 7.88 -5.36 17.19
CA HIS A 24 7.49 -6.73 17.54
C HIS A 24 6.14 -6.79 18.28
N ASP A 25 5.84 -5.77 19.08
CA ASP A 25 4.53 -5.66 19.74
C ASP A 25 3.42 -5.47 18.70
N ILE A 26 3.69 -4.72 17.63
CA ILE A 26 2.76 -4.59 16.48
C ILE A 26 2.49 -5.95 15.85
N VAL A 27 3.54 -6.72 15.55
CA VAL A 27 3.40 -8.08 15.05
C VAL A 27 2.55 -8.93 16.01
N GLY A 28 2.77 -8.80 17.32
CA GLY A 28 1.98 -9.49 18.34
C GLY A 28 0.49 -9.12 18.36
N ARG A 29 0.16 -7.85 18.08
CA ARG A 29 -1.23 -7.37 17.95
C ARG A 29 -1.88 -7.91 16.68
N VAL A 30 -1.21 -7.81 15.53
CA VAL A 30 -1.70 -8.33 14.24
C VAL A 30 -1.91 -9.85 14.30
N ARG A 31 -1.01 -10.61 14.94
CA ARG A 31 -1.17 -12.06 15.16
C ARG A 31 -2.45 -12.41 15.91
N ARG A 32 -2.77 -11.62 16.94
CA ARG A 32 -3.98 -11.81 17.76
C ARG A 32 -5.24 -11.47 16.96
N ALA A 33 -5.26 -10.32 16.29
CA ALA A 33 -6.39 -9.88 15.48
C ALA A 33 -6.74 -10.89 14.38
N LEU A 34 -5.73 -11.38 13.65
CA LEU A 34 -5.92 -12.27 12.50
C LEU A 34 -5.84 -13.77 12.83
N LYS A 35 -5.69 -14.12 14.11
CA LYS A 35 -5.61 -15.51 14.61
C LYS A 35 -4.59 -16.37 13.84
N THR A 36 -3.46 -15.78 13.42
CA THR A 36 -2.40 -16.46 12.66
C THR A 36 -1.03 -16.21 13.26
N ARG A 37 -0.17 -17.24 13.27
CA ARG A 37 1.21 -17.14 13.81
C ARG A 37 2.19 -16.59 12.78
N ARG A 38 1.87 -16.71 11.49
CA ARG A 38 2.79 -16.37 10.40
C ARG A 38 2.69 -14.88 10.07
N VAL A 39 3.37 -14.07 10.86
CA VAL A 39 3.39 -12.60 10.74
C VAL A 39 4.80 -12.08 10.99
N GLY A 40 5.25 -11.10 10.19
CA GLY A 40 6.54 -10.42 10.33
C GLY A 40 6.51 -9.01 9.73
N HIS A 41 7.28 -8.09 10.29
CA HIS A 41 7.38 -6.71 9.81
C HIS A 41 8.51 -6.53 8.78
N CYS A 42 8.40 -5.54 7.89
CA CYS A 42 9.33 -5.30 6.77
C CYS A 42 10.24 -4.09 6.99
N GLY A 43 10.88 -4.03 8.16
CA GLY A 43 11.77 -2.94 8.56
C GLY A 43 11.39 -2.33 9.90
N THR A 44 12.26 -2.51 10.89
CA THR A 44 12.06 -2.05 12.26
C THR A 44 11.88 -0.53 12.33
N LEU A 45 10.94 -0.08 13.15
CA LEU A 45 10.89 1.26 13.74
C LEU A 45 11.23 1.16 15.23
N ASP A 46 12.05 2.10 15.68
CA ASP A 46 12.39 2.27 17.10
C ASP A 46 11.12 2.65 17.91
N PRO A 47 11.10 2.42 19.24
CA PRO A 47 9.93 2.71 20.06
C PRO A 47 9.46 4.17 19.96
N LEU A 48 10.38 5.14 19.95
CA LEU A 48 10.06 6.57 19.77
C LEU A 48 9.44 6.90 18.40
N ALA A 49 9.72 6.07 17.39
CA ALA A 49 9.43 6.42 16.02
C ALA A 49 7.98 6.05 15.69
N THR A 50 7.25 6.95 15.05
CA THR A 50 5.88 6.71 14.61
C THR A 50 5.80 6.46 13.11
N GLY A 51 4.60 6.17 12.61
CA GLY A 51 4.34 6.11 11.17
C GLY A 51 4.40 4.71 10.60
N LEU A 52 4.61 4.67 9.29
CA LEU A 52 4.33 3.50 8.47
C LEU A 52 5.21 2.29 8.83
N LEU A 53 4.56 1.19 9.21
CA LEU A 53 5.13 -0.13 9.38
C LEU A 53 4.39 -1.14 8.51
N LEU A 54 5.07 -1.64 7.47
CA LEU A 54 4.53 -2.74 6.66
C LEU A 54 4.69 -4.07 7.39
N VAL A 55 3.59 -4.83 7.47
CA VAL A 55 3.51 -6.14 8.14
C VAL A 55 3.04 -7.19 7.15
N CYS A 56 3.90 -8.16 6.83
CA CYS A 56 3.52 -9.32 6.05
C CYS A 56 2.82 -10.36 6.93
N VAL A 57 1.74 -10.91 6.40
CA VAL A 57 0.93 -11.97 7.00
C VAL A 57 0.87 -13.18 6.06
N GLY A 58 0.87 -14.38 6.61
CA GLY A 58 0.71 -15.60 5.82
C GLY A 58 1.85 -15.79 4.83
N ARG A 59 1.53 -16.18 3.59
CA ARG A 59 2.54 -16.50 2.57
C ARG A 59 3.34 -15.29 2.12
N MET A 60 2.79 -14.07 2.27
CA MET A 60 3.50 -12.82 1.96
C MET A 60 4.76 -12.60 2.82
N THR A 61 4.92 -13.32 3.94
CA THR A 61 6.19 -13.29 4.69
C THR A 61 7.37 -13.81 3.88
N LYS A 62 7.15 -14.56 2.78
CA LYS A 62 8.22 -14.96 1.85
C LYS A 62 8.79 -13.76 1.09
N LEU A 63 8.05 -12.66 0.98
CA LEU A 63 8.40 -11.49 0.19
C LEU A 63 8.96 -10.33 1.03
N SER A 64 9.17 -10.54 2.33
CA SER A 64 9.59 -9.49 3.26
C SER A 64 10.91 -8.82 2.89
N ASP A 65 11.82 -9.54 2.24
CA ASP A 65 13.17 -9.06 1.92
C ASP A 65 13.14 -7.95 0.86
N TRP A 66 12.29 -8.09 -0.16
CA TRP A 66 12.10 -7.07 -1.18
C TRP A 66 11.49 -5.80 -0.59
N ILE A 67 10.42 -5.94 0.21
CA ILE A 67 9.74 -4.82 0.88
C ILE A 67 10.69 -4.12 1.86
N THR A 68 11.41 -4.88 2.68
CA THR A 68 12.42 -4.33 3.61
C THR A 68 13.50 -3.58 2.86
N GLY A 69 13.86 -4.05 1.67
CA GLY A 69 14.86 -3.45 0.81
C GLY A 69 14.47 -2.14 0.12
N ALA A 70 13.21 -1.70 0.22
CA ALA A 70 12.78 -0.45 -0.39
C ALA A 70 13.41 0.80 0.24
N ASP A 71 13.36 1.91 -0.47
CA ASP A 71 13.75 3.19 0.10
C ASP A 71 12.66 3.68 1.06
N LYS A 72 13.02 4.57 1.98
CA LYS A 72 12.11 5.09 3.01
C LYS A 72 12.21 6.60 3.07
N GLN A 73 11.08 7.23 3.41
CA GLN A 73 11.02 8.64 3.76
C GLN A 73 10.75 8.82 5.24
N TYR A 74 11.43 9.79 5.84
CA TYR A 74 11.23 10.20 7.21
C TYR A 74 11.05 11.71 7.32
N THR A 75 10.18 12.12 8.23
CA THR A 75 10.18 13.46 8.80
C THR A 75 10.75 13.36 10.21
N ALA A 76 11.71 14.22 10.54
CA ALA A 76 12.35 14.21 11.86
C ALA A 76 12.54 15.62 12.41
N THR A 77 12.59 15.72 13.74
CA THR A 77 13.07 16.91 14.44
C THR A 77 14.34 16.52 15.17
N PHE A 78 15.44 17.21 14.89
CA PHE A 78 16.68 17.08 15.63
C PHE A 78 16.75 18.19 16.68
N ARG A 79 17.17 17.84 17.89
CA ARG A 79 17.48 18.82 18.92
C ARG A 79 18.98 19.05 18.94
N LEU A 80 19.40 20.28 18.67
CA LEU A 80 20.79 20.74 18.67
C LEU A 80 21.21 21.25 20.06
N GLY A 81 22.51 21.24 20.36
CA GLY A 81 23.05 21.73 21.64
C GLY A 81 23.03 20.69 22.76
N ALA A 82 22.76 19.42 22.44
CA ALA A 82 22.73 18.33 23.39
C ALA A 82 22.99 16.99 22.69
N VAL A 83 23.50 16.02 23.45
CA VAL A 83 23.67 14.63 23.01
C VAL A 83 22.86 13.69 23.86
N SER A 84 22.54 12.53 23.31
CA SER A 84 21.86 11.43 23.99
C SER A 84 22.64 10.13 23.78
N ASP A 85 22.75 9.30 24.81
CA ASP A 85 23.44 8.00 24.75
C ASP A 85 22.75 6.98 23.81
N THR A 86 21.46 7.16 23.53
CA THR A 86 20.71 6.40 22.52
C THR A 86 20.61 7.12 21.17
N ALA A 87 21.16 8.34 21.08
CA ALA A 87 21.01 9.28 19.96
C ALA A 87 19.55 9.66 19.65
N ASP A 88 18.67 9.53 20.65
CA ASP A 88 17.27 9.96 20.60
C ASP A 88 16.74 10.45 21.95
N ALA A 89 15.52 10.98 21.97
CA ALA A 89 14.89 11.52 23.18
C ALA A 89 14.64 10.51 24.32
N GLN A 90 14.82 9.20 24.10
CA GLN A 90 14.60 8.17 25.12
C GLN A 90 15.84 7.88 25.97
N GLY A 91 16.99 8.46 25.62
CA GLY A 91 18.27 8.27 26.29
C GLY A 91 18.52 9.26 27.43
N GLN A 92 19.70 9.16 28.03
CA GLN A 92 20.21 10.15 28.97
C GLN A 92 20.78 11.33 28.20
N ILE A 93 20.23 12.52 28.46
CA ILE A 93 20.56 13.75 27.73
C ILE A 93 21.63 14.54 28.49
N SER A 94 22.66 14.97 27.77
CA SER A 94 23.71 15.87 28.26
C SER A 94 23.79 17.10 27.36
N ILE A 95 23.80 18.29 27.97
CA ILE A 95 23.98 19.56 27.24
C ILE A 95 25.43 19.64 26.74
N VAL A 96 25.60 20.17 25.53
CA VAL A 96 26.90 20.40 24.93
C VAL A 96 27.01 21.88 24.59
N GLU A 97 28.01 22.54 25.19
CA GLU A 97 28.36 23.90 24.80
C GLU A 97 29.07 23.86 23.44
N GLY A 98 28.65 24.77 22.55
CA GLY A 98 29.16 24.83 21.19
C GLY A 98 29.03 26.23 20.59
N PRO A 99 29.58 26.44 19.38
CA PRO A 99 29.44 27.71 18.69
C PRO A 99 27.96 28.00 18.36
N PRO A 100 27.58 29.28 18.16
CA PRO A 100 26.26 29.63 17.66
C PRO A 100 25.97 28.91 16.33
N VAL A 101 24.88 28.16 16.28
CA VAL A 101 24.47 27.45 15.07
C VAL A 101 23.73 28.40 14.14
N THR A 102 24.21 28.50 12.89
CA THR A 102 23.57 29.29 11.83
C THR A 102 22.93 28.37 10.80
N LEU A 103 21.93 28.86 10.07
CA LEU A 103 21.32 28.10 8.97
C LEU A 103 22.34 27.72 7.90
N GLN A 104 23.28 28.61 7.58
CA GLN A 104 24.36 28.35 6.63
C GLN A 104 25.27 27.19 7.08
N ALA A 105 25.60 27.12 8.37
CA ALA A 105 26.38 26.00 8.91
C ALA A 105 25.60 24.68 8.82
N ILE A 106 24.30 24.72 9.06
CA ILE A 106 23.40 23.56 8.92
C ILE A 106 23.36 23.08 7.48
N GLU A 107 23.17 23.97 6.51
CA GLU A 107 23.12 23.62 5.08
C GLU A 107 24.43 22.97 4.61
N VAL A 108 25.58 23.49 5.05
CA VAL A 108 26.88 22.87 4.78
C VAL A 108 26.97 21.48 5.40
N ALA A 109 26.60 21.32 6.67
CA ALA A 109 26.61 20.01 7.33
C ALA A 109 25.69 19.01 6.62
N VAL A 110 24.45 19.39 6.31
CA VAL A 110 23.47 18.57 5.60
C VAL A 110 23.98 18.12 4.23
N SER A 111 24.64 19.01 3.48
CA SER A 111 25.19 18.68 2.16
C SER A 111 26.25 17.57 2.21
N GLN A 112 27.05 17.50 3.28
CA GLN A 112 28.07 16.46 3.47
C GLN A 112 27.46 15.09 3.73
N TRP A 113 26.25 15.06 4.29
CA TRP A 113 25.50 13.84 4.63
C TRP A 113 24.42 13.49 3.60
N THR A 114 24.45 14.13 2.43
CA THR A 114 23.55 13.87 1.30
C THR A 114 24.31 13.13 0.19
N GLY A 115 23.66 12.15 -0.45
CA GLY A 115 24.24 11.29 -1.48
C GLY A 115 24.68 9.93 -0.92
N VAL A 116 25.74 9.36 -1.50
CA VAL A 116 26.31 8.08 -1.03
C VAL A 116 27.30 8.36 0.10
N ILE A 117 27.01 7.85 1.30
CA ILE A 117 27.77 8.15 2.52
C ILE A 117 28.20 6.87 3.23
N GLN A 118 29.23 6.99 4.07
CA GLN A 118 29.62 5.95 5.02
C GLN A 118 29.06 6.31 6.39
N GLN A 119 28.16 5.47 6.91
CA GLN A 119 27.50 5.73 8.19
C GLN A 119 27.89 4.69 9.24
N VAL A 120 28.34 5.16 10.41
CA VAL A 120 28.50 4.33 11.60
C VAL A 120 27.14 4.23 12.30
N PRO A 121 26.57 3.02 12.44
CA PRO A 121 25.28 2.84 13.10
C PRO A 121 25.35 3.18 14.60
N PRO A 122 24.23 3.52 15.25
CA PRO A 122 24.21 3.69 16.71
C PRO A 122 24.41 2.35 17.43
N SER A 123 25.03 2.40 18.62
CA SER A 123 25.25 1.25 19.49
C SER A 123 23.94 0.56 19.89
N TYR A 124 22.87 1.33 20.08
CA TYR A 124 21.49 0.84 20.26
C TYR A 124 20.85 0.48 18.92
N SER A 125 21.37 -0.55 18.26
CA SER A 125 20.85 -1.08 17.00
C SER A 125 20.62 -2.59 17.03
N ALA A 126 19.84 -3.08 16.08
CA ALA A 126 19.62 -4.51 15.88
C ALA A 126 20.78 -5.21 15.15
N ILE A 127 21.92 -4.57 14.86
CA ILE A 127 23.05 -5.25 14.20
C ILE A 127 23.61 -6.34 15.13
N LYS A 128 24.09 -7.46 14.57
CA LYS A 128 24.78 -8.49 15.36
C LYS A 128 26.29 -8.29 15.30
N VAL A 129 26.94 -8.32 16.45
CA VAL A 129 28.40 -8.38 16.61
C VAL A 129 28.69 -9.69 17.35
N ASP A 130 29.51 -10.56 16.76
CA ASP A 130 29.78 -11.94 17.21
C ASP A 130 28.53 -12.72 17.63
N GLY A 131 27.49 -12.64 16.79
CA GLY A 131 26.21 -13.32 17.02
C GLY A 131 25.25 -12.66 18.02
N VAL A 132 25.70 -11.66 18.79
CA VAL A 132 24.89 -10.93 19.79
C VAL A 132 24.41 -9.59 19.23
N ARG A 133 23.14 -9.23 19.46
CA ARG A 133 22.60 -7.93 19.01
C ARG A 133 23.26 -6.77 19.77
N SER A 134 23.67 -5.73 19.05
CA SER A 134 24.39 -4.55 19.54
C SER A 134 23.67 -3.89 20.71
N TYR A 135 22.35 -3.69 20.63
CA TYR A 135 21.58 -3.11 21.75
C TYR A 135 21.67 -3.93 23.06
N LYS A 136 21.90 -5.25 22.99
CA LYS A 136 22.06 -6.07 24.20
C LYS A 136 23.39 -5.81 24.90
N ARG A 137 24.45 -5.55 24.13
CA ARG A 137 25.77 -5.16 24.63
C ARG A 137 25.76 -3.73 25.17
N ALA A 138 25.18 -2.80 24.42
CA ALA A 138 25.03 -1.40 24.85
C ALA A 138 24.27 -1.26 26.18
N ARG A 139 23.19 -2.03 26.39
CA ARG A 139 22.46 -2.08 27.68
C ARG A 139 23.28 -2.60 28.85
N ARG A 140 24.37 -3.33 28.58
CA ARG A 140 25.34 -3.80 29.59
C ARG A 140 26.49 -2.82 29.76
N GLN A 141 26.43 -1.64 29.13
CA GLN A 141 27.50 -0.64 29.09
C GLN A 141 28.82 -1.18 28.52
N GLU A 142 28.74 -2.24 27.70
CA GLU A 142 29.88 -2.74 26.95
C GLU A 142 30.15 -1.81 25.75
N GLU A 143 31.42 -1.47 25.51
CA GLU A 143 31.81 -0.70 24.33
C GLU A 143 31.48 -1.50 23.06
N VAL A 144 30.74 -0.89 22.13
CA VAL A 144 30.37 -1.53 20.86
C VAL A 144 30.93 -0.71 19.70
N ILE A 145 31.97 -1.25 19.05
CA ILE A 145 32.52 -0.69 17.83
C ILE A 145 31.79 -1.33 16.64
N LEU A 146 31.02 -0.53 15.91
CA LEU A 146 30.29 -0.97 14.72
C LEU A 146 31.02 -0.50 13.46
N PRO A 147 31.24 -1.37 12.45
CA PRO A 147 31.83 -0.95 11.19
C PRO A 147 30.89 0.01 10.45
N ALA A 148 31.48 1.02 9.80
CA ALA A 148 30.75 1.88 8.89
C ALA A 148 30.17 1.08 7.71
N ARG A 149 29.03 1.52 7.19
CA ARG A 149 28.39 0.92 6.01
C ARG A 149 27.96 1.98 5.02
N THR A 150 28.01 1.61 3.75
CA THR A 150 27.51 2.45 2.67
C THR A 150 26.00 2.50 2.72
N VAL A 151 25.46 3.72 2.75
CA VAL A 151 24.04 4.01 2.58
C VAL A 151 23.88 5.19 1.63
N THR A 152 22.68 5.35 1.07
CA THR A 152 22.34 6.50 0.24
C THR A 152 21.28 7.34 0.94
N VAL A 153 21.52 8.65 1.04
CA VAL A 153 20.56 9.67 1.45
C VAL A 153 20.25 10.48 0.19
N SER A 154 19.17 10.14 -0.51
CA SER A 154 18.84 10.77 -1.80
C SER A 154 18.25 12.17 -1.63
N ARG A 155 17.61 12.44 -0.49
CA ARG A 155 17.14 13.77 -0.10
C ARG A 155 17.44 13.98 1.38
N PHE A 156 17.99 15.13 1.71
CA PHE A 156 18.11 15.62 3.07
C PHE A 156 17.80 17.11 3.05
N GLU A 157 16.58 17.46 3.42
CA GLU A 157 16.06 18.81 3.30
C GLU A 157 15.78 19.41 4.66
N VAL A 158 16.22 20.64 4.87
CA VAL A 158 15.87 21.46 6.03
C VAL A 158 14.51 22.12 5.76
N VAL A 159 13.52 21.75 6.56
CA VAL A 159 12.16 22.31 6.46
C VAL A 159 12.03 23.57 7.33
N GLU A 160 12.57 23.51 8.54
CA GLU A 160 12.46 24.58 9.51
C GLU A 160 13.65 24.54 10.47
N PHE A 161 14.19 25.69 10.80
CA PHE A 161 15.22 25.82 11.82
C PHE A 161 14.87 26.95 12.79
N GLN A 162 14.70 26.58 14.06
CA GLN A 162 14.57 27.48 15.19
C GLN A 162 15.26 26.84 16.38
N MET A 163 16.46 27.33 16.73
CA MET A 163 17.24 26.79 17.84
C MET A 163 16.37 26.59 19.10
N PRO A 164 16.38 25.39 19.74
CA PRO A 164 17.27 24.26 19.48
C PRO A 164 16.78 23.25 18.43
N TYR A 165 15.68 23.51 17.72
CA TYR A 165 15.03 22.54 16.84
C TYR A 165 15.37 22.72 15.36
N LEU A 166 15.68 21.59 14.72
CA LEU A 166 15.91 21.48 13.27
C LEU A 166 14.96 20.42 12.71
N ARG A 167 13.97 20.83 11.92
CA ARG A 167 13.02 19.93 11.25
C ARG A 167 13.51 19.59 9.85
N VAL A 168 13.49 18.31 9.51
CA VAL A 168 14.05 17.79 8.27
C VAL A 168 13.17 16.73 7.61
N VAL A 169 13.29 16.62 6.29
CA VAL A 169 12.75 15.52 5.48
C VAL A 169 13.92 14.74 4.88
N ILE A 170 13.89 13.41 5.03
CA ILE A 170 15.00 12.53 4.62
C ILE A 170 14.44 11.38 3.78
N ASP A 171 14.89 11.26 2.53
CA ASP A 171 14.71 10.07 1.71
C ASP A 171 16.01 9.26 1.71
N CYS A 172 15.93 7.97 2.05
CA CYS A 172 17.13 7.17 2.21
C CYS A 172 16.92 5.67 1.91
N SER A 173 18.04 5.04 1.57
CA SER A 173 18.12 3.60 1.29
C SER A 173 17.92 2.75 2.55
N LYS A 174 17.72 1.44 2.36
CA LYS A 174 17.66 0.48 3.46
C LYS A 174 18.90 0.56 4.36
N GLY A 175 18.68 0.50 5.68
CA GLY A 175 19.77 0.43 6.66
C GLY A 175 20.38 1.77 7.06
N THR A 176 19.87 2.90 6.56
CA THR A 176 20.17 4.25 7.07
C THR A 176 19.55 4.46 8.45
N TYR A 177 20.31 5.03 9.37
CA TYR A 177 19.88 5.37 10.73
C TYR A 177 19.75 6.87 10.85
N ILE A 178 18.51 7.34 11.02
CA ILE A 178 18.23 8.78 11.21
C ILE A 178 18.86 9.30 12.51
N ARG A 179 18.93 8.45 13.55
CA ARG A 179 19.65 8.74 14.80
C ARG A 179 21.15 9.00 14.59
N ALA A 180 21.78 8.24 13.69
CA ALA A 180 23.18 8.49 13.34
C ALA A 180 23.32 9.81 12.57
N LEU A 181 22.44 10.11 11.60
CA LEU A 181 22.45 11.40 10.91
C LEU A 181 22.31 12.58 11.88
N ALA A 182 21.43 12.51 12.88
CA ALA A 182 21.30 13.56 13.89
C ALA A 182 22.62 13.76 14.65
N ARG A 183 23.19 12.68 15.21
CA ARG A 183 24.48 12.73 15.90
C ARG A 183 25.57 13.34 15.01
N ASP A 184 25.71 12.82 13.80
CA ASP A 184 26.78 13.19 12.88
C ASP A 184 26.66 14.67 12.42
N ILE A 185 25.43 15.18 12.24
CA ILE A 185 25.16 16.60 12.01
C ILE A 185 25.54 17.45 13.24
N GLY A 186 25.16 16.99 14.44
CA GLY A 186 25.50 17.67 15.69
C GLY A 186 27.01 17.76 15.93
N GLU A 187 27.75 16.70 15.62
CA GLU A 187 29.22 16.66 15.66
C GLU A 187 29.83 17.63 14.64
N ALA A 188 29.35 17.63 13.40
CA ALA A 188 29.82 18.55 12.36
C ALA A 188 29.59 20.03 12.71
N LEU A 189 28.50 20.33 13.43
CA LEU A 189 28.19 21.66 13.93
C LEU A 189 28.92 22.02 15.24
N GLY A 190 29.57 21.05 15.89
CA GLY A 190 30.27 21.25 17.16
C GLY A 190 29.36 21.53 18.36
N CYS A 191 28.05 21.25 18.27
CA CYS A 191 27.08 21.49 19.34
C CYS A 191 26.36 20.22 19.81
N GLY A 192 26.60 19.07 19.16
CA GLY A 192 25.88 17.84 19.44
C GLY A 192 24.41 17.90 19.00
N ALA A 193 23.82 16.74 18.71
CA ALA A 193 22.41 16.62 18.43
C ALA A 193 21.88 15.21 18.66
N TYR A 194 20.57 15.10 18.81
CA TYR A 194 19.84 13.82 18.84
C TYR A 194 18.47 13.96 18.16
N VAL A 195 17.83 12.82 17.88
CA VAL A 195 16.47 12.80 17.32
C VAL A 195 15.43 13.01 18.41
N GLU A 196 14.76 14.15 18.37
CA GLU A 196 13.65 14.48 19.28
C GLU A 196 12.38 13.74 18.85
N THR A 197 12.00 13.86 17.58
CA THR A 197 10.82 13.19 17.01
C THR A 197 11.17 12.51 15.69
N LEU A 198 10.58 11.34 15.42
CA LEU A 198 10.80 10.61 14.18
C LEU A 198 9.50 9.99 13.68
N ARG A 199 9.13 10.26 12.43
CA ARG A 199 8.00 9.62 11.75
C ARG A 199 8.43 9.09 10.39
N ARG A 200 8.16 7.82 10.12
CA ARG A 200 8.34 7.25 8.78
C ARG A 200 7.07 7.48 7.98
N THR A 201 7.16 8.30 6.95
CA THR A 201 6.01 8.68 6.13
C THR A 201 5.82 7.79 4.90
N ARG A 202 6.89 7.12 4.43
CA ARG A 202 6.82 6.30 3.21
C ARG A 202 7.77 5.11 3.21
N ILE A 203 7.37 4.01 2.58
CA ILE A 203 8.22 2.86 2.23
C ILE A 203 7.95 2.49 0.77
N GLY A 204 8.94 2.67 -0.11
CA GLY A 204 8.72 2.56 -1.55
C GLY A 204 7.55 3.44 -1.99
N SER A 205 6.55 2.84 -2.62
CA SER A 205 5.36 3.51 -3.15
C SER A 205 4.19 3.52 -2.18
N VAL A 206 4.41 3.15 -0.92
CA VAL A 206 3.37 3.13 0.11
C VAL A 206 3.59 4.31 1.05
N ASP A 207 2.62 5.21 1.08
CA ASP A 207 2.57 6.34 2.01
C ASP A 207 1.82 5.97 3.29
N VAL A 208 2.11 6.70 4.37
CA VAL A 208 1.50 6.49 5.69
C VAL A 208 0.00 6.78 5.69
N ASP A 209 -0.49 7.56 4.74
CA ASP A 209 -1.90 7.96 4.65
C ASP A 209 -2.85 6.79 4.36
N VAL A 210 -2.32 5.69 3.79
CA VAL A 210 -3.09 4.44 3.59
C VAL A 210 -2.92 3.46 4.76
N ALA A 211 -2.21 3.85 5.82
CA ALA A 211 -1.92 3.00 6.95
C ALA A 211 -3.07 3.01 7.95
N VAL A 212 -3.38 1.84 8.49
CA VAL A 212 -4.43 1.66 9.50
C VAL A 212 -3.85 1.97 10.89
N PRO A 213 -4.51 2.82 11.70
CA PRO A 213 -4.12 3.03 13.10
C PRO A 213 -4.12 1.71 13.88
N LEU A 214 -3.13 1.53 14.75
CA LEU A 214 -2.91 0.25 15.42
C LEU A 214 -4.11 -0.24 16.25
N GLU A 215 -4.83 0.70 16.86
CA GLU A 215 -6.03 0.50 17.67
C GLU A 215 -7.22 -0.03 16.86
N GLU A 216 -7.31 0.31 15.57
CA GLU A 216 -8.40 -0.11 14.68
C GLU A 216 -8.17 -1.50 14.07
N ILE A 217 -6.95 -2.03 14.14
CA ILE A 217 -6.61 -3.32 13.51
C ILE A 217 -7.53 -4.45 13.98
N HIS A 218 -7.89 -4.47 15.26
CA HIS A 218 -8.74 -5.54 15.80
C HIS A 218 -10.19 -5.41 15.36
N SER A 219 -10.77 -4.20 15.44
CA SER A 219 -12.14 -3.95 15.04
C SER A 219 -12.33 -4.16 13.54
N LEU A 220 -11.39 -3.68 12.72
CA LEU A 220 -11.42 -3.92 11.27
C LEU A 220 -11.25 -5.40 10.94
N ALA A 221 -10.43 -6.16 11.67
CA ALA A 221 -10.31 -7.61 11.47
C ALA A 221 -11.61 -8.38 11.73
N GLU A 222 -12.53 -7.82 12.50
CA GLU A 222 -13.83 -8.44 12.81
C GLU A 222 -14.95 -7.90 11.92
N ALA A 223 -15.01 -6.59 11.71
CA ALA A 223 -16.11 -5.91 11.01
C ALA A 223 -15.90 -5.84 9.50
N ASP A 224 -14.69 -5.49 9.04
CA ASP A 224 -14.37 -5.37 7.61
C ASP A 224 -12.91 -5.77 7.34
N PRO A 225 -12.62 -7.07 7.28
CA PRO A 225 -11.27 -7.56 7.10
C PRO A 225 -10.64 -7.09 5.79
N GLN A 226 -11.43 -6.70 4.79
CA GLN A 226 -10.90 -6.31 3.47
C GLN A 226 -10.09 -5.02 3.53
N ARG A 227 -10.51 -4.07 4.39
CA ARG A 227 -9.83 -2.78 4.60
C ARG A 227 -8.46 -2.87 5.26
N LEU A 228 -8.09 -4.01 5.85
CA LEU A 228 -6.78 -4.20 6.46
C LEU A 228 -5.66 -4.36 5.43
N TRP A 229 -5.99 -4.83 4.23
CA TRP A 229 -4.99 -5.35 3.32
C TRP A 229 -4.54 -4.26 2.36
N LEU A 230 -3.23 -4.03 2.35
CA LEU A 230 -2.60 -3.32 1.27
C LEU A 230 -2.51 -4.25 0.05
N HIS A 231 -2.78 -3.68 -1.12
CA HIS A 231 -2.51 -4.34 -2.38
C HIS A 231 -1.04 -4.82 -2.46
N PRO A 232 -0.76 -6.14 -2.58
CA PRO A 232 0.60 -6.69 -2.65
C PRO A 232 1.54 -5.99 -3.63
N MET A 233 1.03 -5.57 -4.80
CA MET A 233 1.84 -4.87 -5.80
C MET A 233 2.29 -3.49 -5.32
N ALA A 234 1.50 -2.79 -4.50
CA ALA A 234 1.89 -1.49 -3.93
C ALA A 234 3.11 -1.62 -3.01
N ALA A 235 3.33 -2.77 -2.37
CA ALA A 235 4.50 -3.01 -1.55
C ALA A 235 5.77 -3.43 -2.34
N LEU A 236 5.62 -3.80 -3.62
CA LEU A 236 6.70 -4.43 -4.40
C LEU A 236 7.10 -3.67 -5.66
N ARG A 237 6.22 -2.84 -6.23
CA ARG A 237 6.41 -2.20 -7.55
C ARG A 237 7.67 -1.34 -7.68
N ASP A 238 8.14 -0.75 -6.57
CA ASP A 238 9.39 0.02 -6.56
C ASP A 238 10.66 -0.85 -6.53
N ARG A 239 10.49 -2.15 -6.32
CA ARG A 239 11.59 -3.11 -6.12
C ARG A 239 11.68 -4.15 -7.20
N LEU A 240 10.55 -4.50 -7.80
CA LEU A 240 10.47 -5.53 -8.81
C LEU A 240 9.65 -5.03 -10.00
N PRO A 241 10.18 -5.12 -11.24
CA PRO A 241 9.34 -5.05 -12.43
C PRO A 241 8.29 -6.17 -12.41
N MET A 242 7.20 -5.96 -13.13
CA MET A 242 6.05 -6.86 -13.15
C MET A 242 5.92 -7.59 -14.48
N VAL A 243 5.50 -8.85 -14.42
CA VAL A 243 5.21 -9.69 -15.59
C VAL A 243 3.85 -10.32 -15.43
N GLY A 244 2.99 -10.10 -16.43
CA GLY A 244 1.72 -10.79 -16.58
C GLY A 244 1.89 -12.13 -17.31
N ILE A 245 1.37 -13.19 -16.71
CA ILE A 245 1.29 -14.54 -17.30
C ILE A 245 -0.15 -15.01 -17.44
N ASP A 246 -0.40 -15.91 -18.38
CA ASP A 246 -1.72 -16.49 -18.59
C ASP A 246 -2.01 -17.66 -17.63
N VAL A 247 -3.18 -18.29 -17.80
CA VAL A 247 -3.64 -19.37 -16.92
C VAL A 247 -2.78 -20.63 -17.05
N GLU A 248 -2.31 -20.98 -18.24
CA GLU A 248 -1.48 -22.17 -18.47
C GLU A 248 -0.08 -21.97 -17.88
N GLU A 249 0.50 -20.81 -18.16
CA GLU A 249 1.78 -20.38 -17.61
C GLU A 249 1.76 -20.28 -16.09
N ALA A 250 0.66 -19.76 -15.51
CA ALA A 250 0.48 -19.71 -14.07
C ALA A 250 0.46 -21.10 -13.43
N ARG A 251 -0.14 -22.11 -14.09
CA ARG A 251 -0.11 -23.49 -13.61
C ARG A 251 1.30 -24.05 -13.59
N ASP A 252 2.10 -23.74 -14.61
CA ASP A 252 3.49 -24.19 -14.66
C ASP A 252 4.37 -23.44 -13.65
N PHE A 253 4.27 -22.11 -13.58
CA PHE A 253 4.99 -21.28 -12.61
C PHE A 253 4.72 -21.72 -11.17
N THR A 254 3.45 -21.94 -10.81
CA THR A 254 3.06 -22.34 -9.44
C THR A 254 3.51 -23.77 -9.09
N ARG A 255 3.81 -24.61 -10.09
CA ARG A 255 4.41 -25.95 -9.92
C ARG A 255 5.94 -25.92 -9.94
N GLY A 256 6.54 -24.73 -10.02
CA GLY A 256 7.99 -24.54 -10.07
C GLY A 256 8.61 -24.88 -11.42
N ARG A 257 7.79 -24.96 -12.50
CA ARG A 257 8.29 -25.19 -13.86
C ARG A 257 8.69 -23.88 -14.51
N VAL A 258 9.64 -23.99 -15.44
CA VAL A 258 10.09 -22.86 -16.27
C VAL A 258 8.98 -22.52 -17.25
N VAL A 259 8.74 -21.22 -17.45
CA VAL A 259 7.81 -20.69 -18.45
C VAL A 259 8.61 -20.04 -19.56
N ASP A 260 8.46 -20.52 -20.80
CA ASP A 260 9.16 -19.99 -21.97
C ASP A 260 8.44 -18.78 -22.57
N GLY A 261 9.06 -18.11 -23.55
CA GLY A 261 8.39 -17.06 -24.34
C GLY A 261 8.21 -15.72 -23.61
N MET A 262 9.08 -15.40 -22.65
CA MET A 262 9.04 -14.15 -21.88
C MET A 262 9.64 -12.94 -22.62
N ALA A 263 10.15 -13.12 -23.83
CA ALA A 263 10.74 -12.05 -24.63
C ALA A 263 9.69 -10.94 -24.87
N GLY A 264 9.97 -9.72 -24.38
CA GLY A 264 9.12 -8.54 -24.60
C GLY A 264 7.85 -8.45 -23.74
N ARG A 265 7.68 -9.30 -22.71
CA ARG A 265 6.45 -9.39 -21.88
C ARG A 265 6.52 -8.72 -20.49
N THR A 266 7.60 -8.03 -20.20
CA THR A 266 7.69 -7.15 -19.03
C THR A 266 7.07 -5.79 -19.40
N ASP A 267 6.13 -5.28 -18.60
CA ASP A 267 5.50 -3.96 -18.82
C ASP A 267 6.53 -2.80 -18.84
N THR A 268 7.72 -3.07 -18.33
CA THR A 268 8.94 -2.39 -18.74
C THR A 268 9.65 -3.22 -19.78
N VAL A 269 9.64 -2.81 -21.05
CA VAL A 269 10.87 -2.94 -21.84
C VAL A 269 11.95 -2.31 -20.96
N LEU A 270 12.77 -3.11 -20.28
CA LEU A 270 13.94 -2.58 -19.60
C LEU A 270 14.83 -2.07 -20.75
N PRO A 271 14.99 -0.75 -20.94
CA PRO A 271 15.86 -0.26 -21.99
C PRO A 271 17.28 -0.71 -21.61
N GLY A 272 17.86 -1.63 -22.39
CA GLY A 272 19.27 -1.98 -22.28
C GLY A 272 19.67 -3.05 -21.26
N LYS A 273 18.77 -3.89 -20.72
CA LYS A 273 19.17 -5.08 -19.94
C LYS A 273 18.87 -6.38 -20.68
N THR A 274 19.89 -6.90 -21.36
CA THR A 274 19.98 -8.29 -21.84
C THR A 274 20.30 -9.30 -20.71
N GLU A 275 20.43 -8.83 -19.46
CA GLU A 275 20.82 -9.62 -18.30
C GLU A 275 19.63 -10.10 -17.47
N ALA A 276 19.84 -11.20 -16.75
CA ALA A 276 18.84 -11.80 -15.88
C ALA A 276 18.30 -10.83 -14.82
N CYS A 277 16.99 -10.79 -14.63
CA CYS A 277 16.34 -9.90 -13.66
C CYS A 277 15.28 -10.62 -12.83
N GLU A 278 15.08 -10.19 -11.58
CA GLU A 278 13.94 -10.65 -10.77
C GLU A 278 12.69 -9.85 -11.12
N VAL A 279 11.54 -10.54 -11.20
CA VAL A 279 10.24 -9.97 -11.54
C VAL A 279 9.18 -10.44 -10.54
N ALA A 280 8.21 -9.57 -10.25
CA ALA A 280 6.95 -9.98 -9.65
C ALA A 280 6.06 -10.61 -10.73
N VAL A 281 5.53 -11.79 -10.46
CA VAL A 281 4.77 -12.59 -11.45
C VAL A 281 3.30 -12.55 -11.10
N CYS A 282 2.48 -12.12 -12.05
CA CYS A 282 1.06 -11.89 -11.86
C CYS A 282 0.20 -12.65 -12.87
N LEU A 283 -0.96 -13.14 -12.43
CA LEU A 283 -2.04 -13.62 -13.31
C LEU A 283 -3.21 -12.65 -13.18
N GLY A 284 -3.38 -11.78 -14.18
CA GLY A 284 -4.21 -10.59 -14.06
C GLY A 284 -3.70 -9.73 -12.90
N ASP A 285 -4.55 -9.51 -11.93
CA ASP A 285 -4.25 -8.75 -10.73
C ASP A 285 -3.43 -9.62 -9.73
N ARG A 286 -3.67 -10.93 -9.70
CA ARG A 286 -3.15 -11.81 -8.63
C ARG A 286 -1.64 -11.97 -8.65
N LEU A 287 -0.98 -11.59 -7.56
CA LEU A 287 0.43 -11.90 -7.33
C LEU A 287 0.61 -13.41 -7.05
N LEU A 288 1.34 -14.09 -7.93
CA LEU A 288 1.67 -15.51 -7.82
C LEU A 288 3.01 -15.74 -7.12
N GLY A 289 3.90 -14.75 -7.14
CA GLY A 289 5.20 -14.84 -6.51
C GLY A 289 6.25 -13.98 -7.19
N VAL A 290 7.50 -14.39 -7.02
CA VAL A 290 8.68 -13.78 -7.65
C VAL A 290 9.36 -14.86 -8.50
N GLY A 291 9.83 -14.46 -9.67
CA GLY A 291 10.64 -15.29 -10.55
C GLY A 291 11.85 -14.51 -11.08
N ARG A 292 12.71 -15.20 -11.81
CA ARG A 292 13.88 -14.65 -12.50
C ARG A 292 13.71 -14.86 -13.98
N VAL A 293 13.72 -13.79 -14.76
CA VAL A 293 13.73 -13.86 -16.23
C VAL A 293 15.18 -13.92 -16.69
N GLU A 294 15.54 -14.95 -17.43
CA GLU A 294 16.87 -15.17 -18.01
C GLU A 294 16.73 -15.93 -19.33
N ASN A 295 17.41 -15.50 -20.40
CA ASN A 295 17.31 -16.11 -21.73
C ASN A 295 15.87 -16.30 -22.27
N ALA A 296 14.99 -15.32 -22.01
CA ALA A 296 13.57 -15.35 -22.36
C ALA A 296 12.74 -16.46 -21.67
N CYS A 297 13.28 -17.05 -20.60
CA CYS A 297 12.60 -18.01 -19.74
C CYS A 297 12.36 -17.40 -18.35
N LEU A 298 11.19 -17.63 -17.78
CA LEU A 298 10.85 -17.27 -16.40
C LEU A 298 11.07 -18.48 -15.49
N HIS A 299 12.02 -18.34 -14.57
CA HIS A 299 12.35 -19.33 -13.56
C HIS A 299 11.70 -18.97 -12.22
N PRO A 300 10.81 -19.79 -11.66
CA PRO A 300 10.20 -19.50 -10.35
C PRO A 300 11.25 -19.50 -9.22
N THR A 301 11.31 -18.43 -8.42
CA THR A 301 12.23 -18.33 -7.26
C THR A 301 11.49 -18.37 -5.92
N ARG A 302 10.33 -17.71 -5.85
CA ARG A 302 9.43 -17.73 -4.69
C ARG A 302 7.98 -17.81 -5.14
N VAL A 303 7.40 -19.01 -5.06
CA VAL A 303 5.98 -19.23 -5.36
C VAL A 303 5.11 -19.04 -4.11
N LEU A 304 4.00 -18.33 -4.27
CA LEU A 304 2.86 -18.31 -3.37
C LEU A 304 1.92 -19.44 -3.83
N THR A 305 1.91 -20.57 -3.11
CA THR A 305 1.43 -21.90 -3.59
C THR A 305 -0.07 -22.01 -3.89
N GLU A 306 -0.86 -20.99 -3.55
CA GLU A 306 -2.20 -20.75 -4.11
C GLU A 306 -2.26 -19.24 -4.41
N PRO A 307 -2.97 -18.83 -5.48
CA PRO A 307 -3.12 -17.42 -5.81
C PRO A 307 -3.62 -16.70 -4.57
N THR A 308 -2.80 -15.81 -4.00
CA THR A 308 -3.29 -14.93 -2.94
C THR A 308 -4.37 -14.10 -3.62
N PRO A 309 -5.66 -14.17 -3.22
CA PRO A 309 -6.63 -13.26 -3.77
C PRO A 309 -6.08 -11.87 -3.47
N LEU A 310 -5.86 -11.04 -4.48
CA LEU A 310 -5.75 -9.63 -4.18
C LEU A 310 -7.03 -9.24 -3.45
N MET A 311 -6.80 -8.70 -2.28
CA MET A 311 -7.85 -8.03 -1.55
C MET A 311 -7.89 -6.65 -2.18
N VAL A 312 -8.99 -6.40 -2.88
CA VAL A 312 -9.26 -5.17 -3.61
C VAL A 312 -9.43 -4.07 -2.56
N ASN A 313 -8.70 -2.97 -2.70
CA ASN A 313 -8.98 -1.79 -1.90
C ASN A 313 -10.29 -1.18 -2.42
N LEU A 314 -11.37 -1.36 -1.65
CA LEU A 314 -12.55 -0.52 -1.70
C LEU A 314 -12.49 0.44 -0.50
N PRO A 315 -12.90 1.71 -0.64
CA PRO A 315 -13.56 2.30 -1.80
C PRO A 315 -12.63 2.51 -3.01
N ARG A 316 -13.17 2.34 -4.22
CA ARG A 316 -12.49 2.65 -5.49
C ARG A 316 -13.25 3.73 -6.23
N GLU A 317 -12.59 4.84 -6.54
CA GLU A 317 -13.18 5.93 -7.32
C GLU A 317 -12.83 5.78 -8.80
N LEU A 318 -13.84 5.82 -9.64
CA LEU A 318 -13.75 5.71 -11.10
C LEU A 318 -14.53 6.87 -11.70
N SER A 319 -13.93 7.58 -12.64
CA SER A 319 -14.61 8.72 -13.30
C SER A 319 -14.56 8.55 -14.80
N GLY A 320 -15.63 8.97 -15.48
CA GLY A 320 -15.69 8.92 -16.93
C GLY A 320 -17.02 9.39 -17.51
N PRO A 321 -17.05 9.63 -18.83
CA PRO A 321 -18.28 9.97 -19.52
C PRO A 321 -19.23 8.76 -19.58
N VAL A 322 -20.52 9.03 -19.47
CA VAL A 322 -21.56 8.04 -19.79
C VAL A 322 -21.69 7.92 -21.31
N VAL A 323 -21.44 6.73 -21.84
CA VAL A 323 -21.47 6.41 -23.27
C VAL A 323 -22.67 5.55 -23.65
N VAL A 324 -22.99 5.54 -24.94
CA VAL A 324 -24.08 4.72 -25.49
C VAL A 324 -23.67 3.25 -25.50
N GLY A 325 -24.46 2.41 -24.82
CA GLY A 325 -24.32 0.95 -24.85
C GLY A 325 -25.41 0.26 -25.67
N ASP A 326 -25.48 -1.08 -25.55
CA ASP A 326 -26.40 -1.92 -26.33
C ASP A 326 -27.89 -1.78 -25.92
N GLY A 327 -28.21 -0.98 -24.88
CA GLY A 327 -29.58 -0.71 -24.44
C GLY A 327 -30.33 -1.90 -23.82
N ARG A 328 -29.64 -3.03 -23.56
CA ARG A 328 -30.26 -4.27 -23.07
C ARG A 328 -30.92 -4.14 -21.71
N GLY A 329 -30.33 -3.38 -20.79
CA GLY A 329 -30.89 -3.14 -19.46
C GLY A 329 -32.29 -2.52 -19.51
N ARG A 330 -32.51 -1.57 -20.43
CA ARG A 330 -33.82 -0.93 -20.63
C ARG A 330 -34.90 -1.90 -21.11
N GLN A 331 -34.52 -2.96 -21.84
CA GLN A 331 -35.47 -4.00 -22.31
C GLN A 331 -35.94 -4.93 -21.19
N ILE A 332 -35.18 -5.04 -20.10
CA ILE A 332 -35.48 -5.90 -18.94
C ILE A 332 -35.90 -5.09 -17.69
N GLY A 333 -36.12 -3.78 -17.84
CA GLY A 333 -36.61 -2.90 -16.76
C GLY A 333 -35.53 -2.23 -15.91
N PHE A 334 -34.24 -2.43 -16.21
CA PHE A 334 -33.11 -1.89 -15.42
C PHE A 334 -32.19 -1.07 -16.33
N PRO A 335 -32.49 0.22 -16.59
CA PRO A 335 -31.62 1.07 -17.42
C PRO A 335 -30.21 1.17 -16.82
N THR A 336 -29.18 0.92 -17.64
CA THR A 336 -27.78 1.01 -17.21
C THR A 336 -27.02 2.09 -17.98
N ALA A 337 -26.30 2.93 -17.24
CA ALA A 337 -25.33 3.86 -17.77
C ALA A 337 -24.01 3.10 -18.01
N ASN A 338 -23.51 3.10 -19.24
CA ASN A 338 -22.18 2.56 -19.52
C ASN A 338 -21.18 3.67 -19.23
N VAL A 339 -20.21 3.44 -18.36
CA VAL A 339 -19.22 4.44 -18.00
C VAL A 339 -17.93 4.09 -18.69
N ASP A 340 -17.45 4.99 -19.55
CA ASP A 340 -16.18 4.80 -20.22
C ASP A 340 -15.06 5.18 -19.26
N VAL A 341 -14.33 4.16 -18.80
CA VAL A 341 -13.25 4.30 -17.84
C VAL A 341 -12.00 3.67 -18.44
N GLU A 342 -10.83 4.22 -18.11
CA GLU A 342 -9.57 3.67 -18.57
C GLU A 342 -9.43 2.22 -18.08
N GLU A 343 -9.03 1.31 -18.97
CA GLU A 343 -8.94 -0.12 -18.63
C GLU A 343 -8.02 -0.35 -17.42
N ARG A 344 -6.93 0.43 -17.31
CA ARG A 344 -6.00 0.40 -16.17
C ARG A 344 -6.64 0.70 -14.82
N ASP A 345 -7.78 1.39 -14.78
CA ASP A 345 -8.47 1.80 -13.55
C ASP A 345 -9.46 0.72 -13.06
N ILE A 346 -9.79 -0.26 -13.92
CA ILE A 346 -10.73 -1.35 -13.61
C ILE A 346 -10.14 -2.76 -13.81
N VAL A 347 -8.95 -2.88 -14.38
CA VAL A 347 -8.29 -4.16 -14.67
C VAL A 347 -7.97 -4.96 -13.41
N ASP A 348 -7.79 -4.28 -12.27
CA ASP A 348 -7.51 -4.88 -10.96
C ASP A 348 -8.78 -5.19 -10.14
N LEU A 349 -9.97 -4.88 -10.67
CA LEU A 349 -11.24 -5.18 -10.02
C LEU A 349 -11.76 -6.57 -10.41
N LYS A 350 -12.20 -7.34 -9.40
CA LYS A 350 -12.82 -8.65 -9.62
C LYS A 350 -14.19 -8.53 -10.29
N VAL A 351 -14.30 -8.98 -11.55
CA VAL A 351 -15.58 -9.06 -12.29
C VAL A 351 -16.76 -9.50 -11.43
N GLY A 352 -17.87 -8.79 -11.54
CA GLY A 352 -19.01 -8.95 -10.64
C GLY A 352 -19.77 -7.66 -10.40
N VAL A 353 -20.61 -7.69 -9.38
CA VAL A 353 -21.55 -6.62 -9.05
C VAL A 353 -21.14 -5.94 -7.76
N TYR A 354 -21.16 -4.62 -7.78
CA TYR A 354 -20.70 -3.73 -6.72
C TYR A 354 -21.80 -2.76 -6.29
N ALA A 355 -21.83 -2.42 -5.01
CA ALA A 355 -22.55 -1.26 -4.50
C ALA A 355 -21.64 -0.04 -4.63
N ALA A 356 -22.16 1.05 -5.17
CA ALA A 356 -21.40 2.27 -5.42
C ALA A 356 -22.19 3.53 -5.10
N ARG A 357 -21.50 4.61 -4.75
CA ARG A 357 -22.07 5.96 -4.78
C ARG A 357 -21.77 6.66 -6.10
N VAL A 358 -22.63 7.57 -6.52
CA VAL A 358 -22.53 8.30 -7.79
C VAL A 358 -22.51 9.80 -7.55
N LYS A 359 -21.61 10.51 -8.25
CA LYS A 359 -21.58 11.98 -8.31
C LYS A 359 -21.54 12.44 -9.77
N LEU A 360 -22.23 13.54 -10.09
CA LEU A 360 -22.06 14.26 -11.36
C LEU A 360 -20.91 15.25 -11.22
N LEU A 361 -20.02 15.30 -12.22
CA LEU A 361 -18.83 16.15 -12.22
C LEU A 361 -18.98 17.44 -13.05
N ASP A 362 -19.99 17.55 -13.92
CA ASP A 362 -20.12 18.65 -14.88
C ASP A 362 -21.36 19.54 -14.56
N VAL A 363 -21.13 20.68 -13.91
CA VAL A 363 -22.19 21.68 -13.64
C VAL A 363 -21.63 23.11 -13.74
N GLU A 364 -21.07 23.52 -14.89
CA GLU A 364 -20.79 24.95 -15.09
C GLU A 364 -21.82 25.70 -15.95
N ASN A 365 -22.58 25.06 -16.86
CA ASN A 365 -23.41 25.84 -17.79
C ASN A 365 -24.82 25.32 -18.14
N ASP A 366 -25.35 24.29 -17.48
CA ASP A 366 -26.68 23.79 -17.79
C ASP A 366 -27.65 23.92 -16.60
N VAL A 367 -28.62 24.82 -16.74
CA VAL A 367 -29.64 25.15 -15.72
C VAL A 367 -30.69 24.04 -15.61
N GLU A 368 -30.83 23.18 -16.63
CA GLU A 368 -31.65 21.95 -16.55
C GLU A 368 -30.88 20.77 -15.93
N ALA A 369 -29.54 20.72 -16.07
CA ALA A 369 -28.69 19.74 -15.39
C ALA A 369 -28.43 20.06 -13.90
N LYS A 370 -28.74 21.28 -13.45
CA LYS A 370 -28.77 21.67 -12.02
C LYS A 370 -29.92 21.04 -11.23
N VAL A 371 -30.79 20.26 -11.87
CA VAL A 371 -31.61 19.28 -11.15
C VAL A 371 -30.63 18.22 -10.65
N SER A 372 -30.32 18.26 -9.36
CA SER A 372 -29.49 17.25 -8.71
C SER A 372 -29.90 15.85 -9.17
N LEU A 373 -28.99 14.86 -9.12
CA LEU A 373 -29.40 13.46 -8.92
C LEU A 373 -30.44 13.50 -7.79
N ALA A 374 -31.73 13.50 -8.11
CA ALA A 374 -32.78 13.86 -7.17
C ALA A 374 -33.02 12.66 -6.26
N GLY A 375 -32.07 12.41 -5.35
CA GLY A 375 -32.01 11.20 -4.52
C GLY A 375 -31.31 9.99 -5.17
N ALA A 376 -30.63 10.16 -6.31
CA ALA A 376 -29.95 9.07 -7.02
C ALA A 376 -28.42 9.07 -6.78
N ASP A 377 -27.99 9.10 -5.52
CA ASP A 377 -26.58 9.05 -5.14
C ASP A 377 -26.03 7.61 -5.04
N LEU A 378 -26.89 6.60 -5.27
CA LEU A 378 -26.56 5.18 -5.14
C LEU A 378 -26.66 4.46 -6.50
N ALA A 379 -25.80 3.47 -6.70
CA ALA A 379 -25.84 2.61 -7.88
C ALA A 379 -25.45 1.17 -7.56
N VAL A 380 -25.96 0.27 -8.39
CA VAL A 380 -25.45 -1.09 -8.56
C VAL A 380 -24.60 -1.10 -9.82
N VAL A 381 -23.32 -1.43 -9.69
CA VAL A 381 -22.34 -1.38 -10.78
C VAL A 381 -21.90 -2.79 -11.15
N ASN A 382 -22.12 -3.17 -12.39
CA ASN A 382 -21.62 -4.40 -12.98
C ASN A 382 -20.31 -4.16 -13.71
N LEU A 383 -19.26 -4.90 -13.33
CA LEU A 383 -18.02 -5.01 -14.07
C LEU A 383 -17.98 -6.37 -14.77
N GLY A 384 -18.20 -6.39 -16.09
CA GLY A 384 -18.32 -7.61 -16.89
C GLY A 384 -17.33 -7.66 -18.06
N ARG A 385 -17.20 -8.84 -18.69
CA ARG A 385 -16.35 -9.04 -19.89
C ARG A 385 -17.20 -9.16 -21.15
N ARG A 386 -16.87 -8.38 -22.19
CA ARG A 386 -17.49 -8.54 -23.52
C ARG A 386 -16.55 -9.26 -24.49
N PRO A 387 -16.97 -10.34 -25.15
CA PRO A 387 -16.19 -10.94 -26.23
C PRO A 387 -16.06 -9.96 -27.40
N THR A 388 -14.84 -9.67 -27.83
CA THR A 388 -14.54 -8.86 -29.03
C THR A 388 -13.58 -9.61 -29.96
N PHE A 389 -13.49 -9.17 -31.22
CA PHE A 389 -12.61 -9.79 -32.22
C PHE A 389 -11.11 -9.73 -31.88
N ALA A 390 -10.70 -8.88 -30.92
CA ALA A 390 -9.31 -8.72 -30.49
C ALA A 390 -9.06 -9.08 -29.01
N GLY A 391 -10.03 -9.74 -28.33
CA GLY A 391 -9.91 -10.12 -26.91
C GLY A 391 -11.21 -9.93 -26.11
N THR A 392 -11.16 -10.09 -24.79
CA THR A 392 -12.28 -9.76 -23.88
C THR A 392 -12.03 -8.40 -23.24
N GLN A 393 -12.85 -7.40 -23.55
CA GLN A 393 -12.73 -6.06 -22.95
C GLN A 393 -13.62 -5.97 -21.70
N LEU A 394 -13.12 -5.35 -20.63
CA LEU A 394 -13.91 -5.05 -19.44
C LEU A 394 -14.86 -3.87 -19.70
N ARG A 395 -16.07 -3.94 -19.13
CA ARG A 395 -17.04 -2.86 -19.16
C ARG A 395 -17.64 -2.61 -17.80
N LEU A 396 -17.84 -1.35 -17.50
CA LEU A 396 -18.48 -0.86 -16.30
C LEU A 396 -19.88 -0.33 -16.63
N GLU A 397 -20.90 -0.99 -16.10
CA GLU A 397 -22.31 -0.65 -16.30
C GLU A 397 -22.95 -0.31 -14.95
N ALA A 398 -23.43 0.91 -14.77
CA ALA A 398 -24.06 1.38 -13.55
C ALA A 398 -25.58 1.47 -13.72
N HIS A 399 -26.33 0.78 -12.88
CA HIS A 399 -27.74 1.02 -12.66
C HIS A 399 -27.89 2.00 -11.50
N LEU A 400 -28.24 3.25 -11.80
CA LEU A 400 -28.50 4.28 -10.78
C LEU A 400 -29.85 3.99 -10.12
N LEU A 401 -29.86 3.95 -8.79
CA LEU A 401 -31.08 3.70 -8.03
C LEU A 401 -31.97 4.94 -8.06
N ASP A 402 -33.28 4.71 -8.18
CA ASP A 402 -34.30 5.76 -8.13
C ASP A 402 -34.09 6.87 -9.18
N PHE A 403 -33.50 6.52 -10.32
CA PHE A 403 -33.21 7.41 -11.44
C PHE A 403 -33.67 6.83 -12.79
N ASP A 404 -34.38 7.63 -13.59
CA ASP A 404 -35.03 7.18 -14.83
C ASP A 404 -34.71 8.03 -16.07
N ARG A 405 -33.86 9.04 -15.95
CA ARG A 405 -33.46 9.93 -17.06
C ARG A 405 -32.23 9.42 -17.81
N ASP A 406 -31.99 9.94 -19.02
CA ASP A 406 -30.77 9.65 -19.78
C ASP A 406 -29.61 10.54 -19.33
N LEU A 407 -28.42 9.95 -19.18
CA LEU A 407 -27.19 10.63 -18.76
C LEU A 407 -26.12 10.69 -19.87
N TYR A 408 -26.48 10.43 -21.12
CA TYR A 408 -25.49 10.35 -22.21
C TYR A 408 -24.64 11.62 -22.33
N GLY A 409 -23.33 11.45 -22.31
CA GLY A 409 -22.35 12.53 -22.36
C GLY A 409 -22.03 13.18 -21.01
N ALA A 410 -22.77 12.88 -19.95
CA ALA A 410 -22.47 13.41 -18.62
C ALA A 410 -21.19 12.79 -18.05
N GLN A 411 -20.38 13.61 -17.37
CA GLN A 411 -19.25 13.13 -16.57
C GLN A 411 -19.76 12.68 -15.20
N ILE A 412 -19.54 11.41 -14.86
CA ILE A 412 -19.86 10.88 -13.54
C ILE A 412 -18.65 10.29 -12.85
N GLN A 413 -18.68 10.33 -11.52
CA GLN A 413 -17.77 9.63 -10.64
C GLN A 413 -18.55 8.53 -9.91
N LEU A 414 -18.04 7.30 -9.98
CA LEU A 414 -18.50 6.14 -9.24
C LEU A 414 -17.50 5.83 -8.12
N SER A 415 -17.97 5.80 -6.87
CA SER A 415 -17.21 5.31 -5.73
C SER A 415 -17.69 3.89 -5.43
N LEU A 416 -17.01 2.86 -5.94
CA LEU A 416 -17.32 1.46 -5.63
C LEU A 416 -16.96 1.18 -4.17
N LEU A 417 -17.89 0.77 -3.34
CA LEU A 417 -17.70 0.63 -1.89
C LEU A 417 -17.65 -0.83 -1.44
N HIS A 418 -18.48 -1.67 -2.04
CA HIS A 418 -18.61 -3.06 -1.62
C HIS A 418 -18.91 -3.96 -2.81
N ARG A 419 -18.33 -5.17 -2.82
CA ARG A 419 -18.61 -6.16 -3.87
C ARG A 419 -19.69 -7.13 -3.42
N LEU A 420 -20.89 -6.98 -3.97
CA LEU A 420 -22.08 -7.77 -3.63
C LEU A 420 -21.94 -9.23 -4.07
N ARG A 421 -21.45 -9.48 -5.29
CA ARG A 421 -21.26 -10.84 -5.82
C ARG A 421 -20.33 -10.89 -7.03
N GLY A 422 -20.00 -12.10 -7.48
CA GLY A 422 -19.35 -12.32 -8.78
C GLY A 422 -20.29 -12.39 -9.96
N GLU A 423 -19.69 -12.40 -11.15
CA GLU A 423 -20.39 -12.60 -12.42
C GLU A 423 -21.06 -13.99 -12.44
N ARG A 424 -22.28 -14.05 -12.97
CA ARG A 424 -23.10 -15.26 -13.04
C ARG A 424 -23.77 -15.32 -14.41
N ALA A 425 -23.85 -16.51 -14.98
CA ALA A 425 -24.69 -16.77 -16.14
C ALA A 425 -26.13 -17.04 -15.69
N PHE A 426 -27.10 -16.58 -16.48
CA PHE A 426 -28.53 -16.80 -16.25
C PHE A 426 -29.12 -17.54 -17.44
N ALA A 427 -30.10 -18.41 -17.17
CA ALA A 427 -30.74 -19.23 -18.20
C ALA A 427 -31.65 -18.40 -19.11
N ASP A 428 -32.27 -17.34 -18.57
CA ASP A 428 -33.22 -16.47 -19.25
C ASP A 428 -33.20 -15.04 -18.66
N ALA A 429 -33.97 -14.14 -19.28
CA ALA A 429 -34.07 -12.74 -18.88
C ALA A 429 -34.77 -12.55 -17.53
N ASP A 430 -35.73 -13.41 -17.18
CA ASP A 430 -36.47 -13.32 -15.93
C ASP A 430 -35.58 -13.67 -14.73
N ALA A 431 -34.72 -14.68 -14.85
CA ALA A 431 -33.73 -15.04 -13.85
C ALA A 431 -32.68 -13.94 -13.66
N LEU A 432 -32.28 -13.27 -14.74
CA LEU A 432 -31.39 -12.11 -14.68
C LEU A 432 -32.06 -10.93 -13.97
N ALA A 433 -33.30 -10.59 -14.34
CA ALA A 433 -34.08 -9.52 -13.72
C ALA A 433 -34.29 -9.75 -12.22
N ALA A 434 -34.65 -10.98 -11.82
CA ALA A 434 -34.81 -11.35 -10.42
C ALA A 434 -33.50 -11.19 -9.63
N GLN A 435 -32.36 -11.54 -10.23
CA GLN A 435 -31.07 -11.36 -9.58
C GLN A 435 -30.66 -9.88 -9.48
N ILE A 436 -30.93 -9.06 -10.50
CA ILE A 436 -30.66 -7.61 -10.44
C ILE A 436 -31.49 -7.00 -9.30
N GLN A 437 -32.76 -7.39 -9.14
CA GLN A 437 -33.58 -6.93 -8.02
C GLN A 437 -32.98 -7.32 -6.66
N ALA A 438 -32.47 -8.55 -6.54
CA ALA A 438 -31.78 -8.99 -5.32
C ALA A 438 -30.49 -8.20 -5.07
N ASP A 439 -29.74 -7.86 -6.12
CA ASP A 439 -28.53 -7.05 -6.02
C ASP A 439 -28.85 -5.62 -5.57
N ILE A 440 -29.96 -5.03 -6.04
CA ILE A 440 -30.46 -3.71 -5.60
C ILE A 440 -30.83 -3.74 -4.12
N ILE A 441 -31.55 -4.76 -3.67
CA ILE A 441 -31.92 -4.92 -2.26
C ILE A 441 -30.65 -5.04 -1.39
N ALA A 442 -29.69 -5.87 -1.82
CA ALA A 442 -28.43 -6.04 -1.10
C ALA A 442 -27.63 -4.73 -1.03
N ALA A 443 -27.60 -3.94 -2.11
CA ALA A 443 -26.96 -2.63 -2.12
C ALA A 443 -27.64 -1.67 -1.14
N ARG A 444 -28.99 -1.60 -1.12
CA ARG A 444 -29.73 -0.75 -0.19
C ARG A 444 -29.47 -1.11 1.27
N ASN A 445 -29.49 -2.40 1.61
CA ASN A 445 -29.17 -2.85 2.96
C ASN A 445 -27.75 -2.45 3.37
N PHE A 446 -26.77 -2.57 2.46
CA PHE A 446 -25.40 -2.13 2.70
C PHE A 446 -25.35 -0.62 3.04
N PHE A 447 -26.06 0.22 2.29
CA PHE A 447 -26.08 1.67 2.54
C PHE A 447 -26.83 2.05 3.82
N GLU A 448 -27.93 1.36 4.16
CA GLU A 448 -28.61 1.57 5.44
C GLU A 448 -27.72 1.23 6.65
N GLU A 449 -26.89 0.21 6.54
CA GLU A 449 -25.91 -0.16 7.57
C GLU A 449 -24.73 0.81 7.62
N ASP A 450 -24.22 1.25 6.47
CA ASP A 450 -23.14 2.23 6.34
C ASP A 450 -23.53 3.59 6.95
N ASP A 451 -24.71 4.11 6.61
CA ASP A 451 -25.22 5.39 7.12
C ASP A 451 -25.45 5.33 8.65
N ARG A 452 -26.01 4.23 9.17
CA ARG A 452 -26.17 4.03 10.63
C ARG A 452 -24.84 3.97 11.38
N SER A 453 -23.80 3.46 10.74
CA SER A 453 -22.46 3.36 11.31
C SER A 453 -21.78 4.74 11.36
N GLN A 454 -22.05 5.59 10.38
CA GLN A 454 -21.56 6.98 10.32
C GLN A 454 -22.29 7.91 11.32
N ASP A 455 -23.59 7.71 11.55
CA ASP A 455 -24.35 8.47 12.55
C ASP A 455 -24.02 8.11 14.01
N GLN A 456 -23.50 6.91 14.27
CA GLN A 456 -23.05 6.49 15.61
C GLN A 456 -21.60 6.91 15.94
N SER A 457 -20.89 7.46 14.96
CA SER A 457 -19.50 7.91 15.08
C SER A 457 -19.33 9.43 15.02
N GLN A 458 -20.43 10.17 14.91
CA GLN A 458 -20.55 11.61 15.19
C GLN A 458 -21.15 11.84 16.59
#